data_AF-A0A3S4VGT0-F1
#
_entry.id   AF-A0A3S4VGT0-F1
#
_cell.length_a   1.000
_cell.length_b   1.000
_cell.length_c   1.000
_cell.angle_alpha   90.00
_cell.angle_beta   90.00
_cell.angle_gamma   90.00
#
_symmetry.space_group_name_H-M   'P 1'
#
loop_
_entity.id
_entity.type
_entity.pdbx_description
1 polymer ?
#
loop_
_entity_poly.entity_id
_entity_poly.type
_entity_poly.pdbx_seq_one_letter_code
_entity_poly.pdbx_strand_id
1 'polypeptide(L)'
;MPSHRALAMFRGRNEGVLQLTLNADSDAEEGARHSYCEEIIREHLGVRLNGLPADKWREQVIAWTWKIKVSLHLETELMSALREKAEEEAIDVFARNLTALLMAAPAGSKILWGLTRGYAPA
;
A
#
# COMPACT_ATOMS: atom_id res chain seq x y z
N MET A 1 5.76 -7.21 -1.09
CA MET A 1 6.87 -6.24 -1.06
C MET A 1 7.50 -6.23 0.33
N PRO A 2 8.80 -5.94 0.49
CA PRO A 2 9.42 -5.81 1.80
C PRO A 2 8.86 -4.63 2.60
N SER A 3 8.60 -4.81 3.90
CA SER A 3 8.04 -3.81 4.84
C SER A 3 8.76 -2.46 4.81
N HIS A 4 10.10 -2.47 4.89
CA HIS A 4 10.92 -1.25 4.86
C HIS A 4 10.81 -0.47 3.55
N ARG A 5 10.59 -1.15 2.41
CA ARG A 5 10.41 -0.48 1.11
C ARG A 5 9.03 0.16 1.01
N ALA A 6 8.00 -0.52 1.51
CA ALA A 6 6.65 0.04 1.56
C ALA A 6 6.63 1.33 2.42
N LEU A 7 7.24 1.30 3.61
CA LEU A 7 7.34 2.47 4.49
C LEU A 7 8.12 3.64 3.86
N ALA A 8 9.24 3.37 3.20
CA ALA A 8 10.00 4.41 2.50
C ALA A 8 9.19 5.05 1.36
N MET A 9 8.46 4.24 0.60
CA MET A 9 7.56 4.71 -0.45
C MET A 9 6.41 5.57 0.11
N PHE A 10 5.79 5.15 1.22
CA PHE A 10 4.75 5.95 1.88
C PHE A 10 5.27 7.28 2.44
N ARG A 11 6.50 7.32 2.96
CA ARG A 11 7.14 8.57 3.39
C ARG A 11 7.40 9.50 2.21
N GLY A 12 7.95 8.99 1.12
CA GLY A 12 8.14 9.77 -0.12
C GLY A 12 6.82 10.28 -0.70
N ARG A 13 5.72 9.54 -0.53
CA ARG A 13 4.37 10.02 -0.87
C ARG A 13 3.90 11.16 0.04
N ASN A 14 4.06 11.04 1.35
CA ASN A 14 3.67 12.10 2.30
C ASN A 14 4.49 13.38 2.13
N GLU A 15 5.77 13.26 1.76
CA GLU A 15 6.65 14.39 1.46
C GLU A 15 6.41 14.97 0.05
N GLY A 16 5.49 14.39 -0.73
CA GLY A 16 5.13 14.85 -2.06
C GLY A 16 6.16 14.53 -3.15
N VAL A 17 7.17 13.72 -2.83
CA VAL A 17 8.27 13.35 -3.74
C VAL A 17 7.90 12.17 -4.65
N LEU A 18 7.03 11.27 -4.19
CA LEU A 18 6.60 10.07 -4.94
C LEU A 18 5.08 9.99 -5.09
N GLN A 19 4.61 9.59 -6.28
CA GLN A 19 3.23 9.15 -6.48
C GLN A 19 3.20 7.63 -6.58
N LEU A 20 2.37 7.00 -5.75
CA LEU A 20 2.13 5.56 -5.76
C LEU A 20 0.76 5.32 -6.36
N THR A 21 0.71 4.66 -7.51
CA THR A 21 -0.51 4.20 -8.14
C THR A 21 -0.53 2.69 -8.17
N LEU A 22 -1.64 2.09 -7.72
CA LEU A 22 -1.85 0.65 -7.88
C LEU A 22 -2.44 0.40 -9.26
N ASN A 23 -1.65 -0.14 -10.18
CA ASN A 23 -2.17 -0.55 -11.49
C ASN A 23 -2.65 -2.01 -11.40
N ALA A 24 -3.96 -2.21 -11.37
CA ALA A 24 -4.58 -3.54 -11.29
C ALA A 24 -4.52 -4.32 -12.62
N ASP A 25 -4.39 -3.61 -13.75
CA ASP A 25 -4.28 -4.19 -15.08
C ASP A 25 -2.90 -3.88 -15.67
N SER A 26 -1.89 -4.69 -15.37
CA SER A 26 -0.55 -4.56 -15.96
C SER A 26 -0.49 -4.95 -17.45
N ASP A 27 -1.52 -5.62 -17.96
CA ASP A 27 -1.66 -6.12 -19.35
C ASP A 27 -2.70 -5.35 -20.18
N ALA A 28 -3.34 -4.32 -19.64
CA ALA A 28 -4.22 -3.48 -20.44
C ALA A 28 -3.35 -2.56 -21.30
N GLU A 29 -3.12 -2.95 -22.56
CA GLU A 29 -2.73 -2.01 -23.62
C GLU A 29 -3.56 -0.73 -23.50
N GLU A 30 -2.93 0.42 -23.68
CA GLU A 30 -3.56 1.74 -23.78
C GLU A 30 -4.75 1.69 -24.76
N GLY A 31 -5.96 1.40 -24.25
CA GLY A 31 -7.16 1.30 -25.07
C GLY A 31 -8.02 0.04 -24.94
N ALA A 32 -7.67 -0.95 -24.11
CA ALA A 32 -8.55 -2.09 -23.84
C ALA A 32 -9.85 -1.62 -23.16
N ARG A 33 -10.96 -1.64 -23.91
CA ARG A 33 -12.31 -1.18 -23.52
C ARG A 33 -13.01 -2.08 -22.48
N HIS A 34 -12.33 -3.07 -21.93
CA HIS A 34 -12.88 -3.99 -20.92
C HIS A 34 -11.76 -4.39 -19.96
N SER A 35 -11.76 -3.80 -18.76
CA SER A 35 -10.94 -4.31 -17.64
C SER A 35 -11.60 -5.57 -17.10
N TYR A 36 -10.81 -6.58 -16.70
CA TYR A 36 -11.34 -7.80 -16.05
C TYR A 36 -12.25 -7.48 -14.86
N CYS A 37 -11.97 -6.37 -14.17
CA CYS A 37 -12.76 -5.91 -13.04
C CYS A 37 -14.15 -5.37 -13.43
N GLU A 38 -14.35 -4.86 -14.65
CA GLU A 38 -15.68 -4.48 -15.16
C GLU A 38 -16.55 -5.72 -15.37
N GLU A 39 -15.93 -6.85 -15.76
CA GLU A 39 -16.61 -8.13 -15.92
C GLU A 39 -17.07 -8.70 -14.57
N ILE A 40 -16.23 -8.61 -13.54
CA ILE A 40 -16.61 -8.97 -12.16
C ILE A 40 -17.81 -8.13 -11.68
N ILE A 41 -17.82 -6.83 -11.95
CA ILE A 41 -18.94 -5.95 -11.58
C ILE A 41 -20.21 -6.33 -12.36
N ARG A 42 -20.08 -6.64 -13.65
CA ARG A 42 -21.20 -7.09 -14.49
C ARG A 42 -21.81 -8.38 -13.97
N GLU A 43 -20.99 -9.36 -13.60
CA GLU A 43 -21.44 -10.61 -13.00
C GLU A 43 -22.12 -10.37 -11.65
N HIS A 44 -21.52 -9.55 -10.78
CA HIS A 44 -22.08 -9.22 -9.47
C HIS A 44 -23.46 -8.54 -9.57
N LEU A 45 -23.64 -7.66 -10.55
CA LEU A 45 -24.92 -6.97 -10.80
C LEU A 45 -25.92 -7.81 -11.62
N GLY A 46 -25.52 -8.99 -12.11
CA GLY A 46 -26.37 -9.87 -12.91
C GLY A 46 -26.86 -9.24 -14.22
N VAL A 47 -26.10 -8.28 -14.78
CA VAL A 47 -26.51 -7.54 -15.97
C VAL A 47 -26.28 -8.40 -17.21
N ARG A 48 -27.38 -8.85 -17.83
CA ARG A 48 -27.36 -9.49 -19.15
C ARG A 48 -27.62 -8.45 -20.23
N LEU A 49 -26.68 -8.34 -21.17
CA LEU A 49 -26.79 -7.50 -22.34
C LEU A 49 -27.56 -8.31 -23.39
N ASN A 50 -28.82 -7.95 -23.62
CA ASN A 50 -29.73 -8.64 -24.56
C ASN A 50 -29.90 -7.86 -25.87
N GLY A 51 -29.05 -6.87 -26.14
CA GLY A 51 -29.11 -6.03 -27.33
C GLY A 51 -30.16 -4.92 -27.26
N LEU A 52 -30.64 -4.59 -26.05
CA LEU A 52 -31.59 -3.51 -25.82
C LEU A 52 -30.88 -2.15 -25.90
N PRO A 53 -31.57 -1.05 -26.28
CA PRO A 53 -30.96 0.27 -26.33
C PRO A 53 -30.43 0.75 -24.95
N ALA A 54 -30.98 0.22 -23.86
CA ALA A 54 -30.52 0.49 -22.50
C ALA A 54 -29.18 -0.19 -22.14
N ASP A 55 -28.75 -1.20 -22.89
CA ASP A 55 -27.56 -1.99 -22.58
C ASP A 55 -26.28 -1.17 -22.74
N LYS A 56 -26.21 -0.29 -23.74
CA LYS A 56 -25.10 0.66 -23.90
C LYS A 56 -24.95 1.61 -22.72
N TRP A 57 -26.07 2.04 -22.13
CA TRP A 57 -26.04 2.89 -20.95
C TRP A 57 -25.59 2.09 -19.72
N ARG A 58 -26.03 0.84 -19.58
CA ARG A 58 -25.60 -0.04 -18.48
C ARG A 58 -24.10 -0.34 -18.53
N GLU A 59 -23.55 -0.61 -19.70
CA GLU A 59 -22.10 -0.76 -19.90
C GLU A 59 -21.33 0.49 -19.48
N GLN A 60 -21.80 1.68 -19.87
CA GLN A 60 -21.18 2.94 -19.45
C GLN A 60 -21.24 3.13 -17.93
N VAL A 61 -22.37 2.83 -17.29
CA VAL A 61 -22.50 2.93 -15.83
C VAL A 61 -21.56 1.95 -15.13
N ILE A 62 -21.41 0.73 -15.62
CA ILE A 62 -20.47 -0.27 -15.08
C ILE A 62 -19.02 0.24 -15.20
N ALA A 63 -18.63 0.73 -16.38
CA ALA A 63 -17.29 1.28 -16.60
C ALA A 63 -17.00 2.48 -15.69
N TRP A 64 -17.98 3.38 -15.50
CA TRP A 64 -17.85 4.51 -14.58
C TRP A 64 -17.77 4.07 -13.12
N THR A 65 -18.56 3.06 -12.74
CA THR A 65 -18.54 2.50 -11.38
C THR A 65 -17.17 1.92 -11.06
N TRP A 66 -16.58 1.18 -12.01
CA TRP A 66 -15.21 0.69 -11.88
C TRP A 66 -14.20 1.82 -11.76
N LYS A 67 -14.13 2.71 -12.75
CA LYS A 67 -13.06 3.71 -12.87
C LYS A 67 -13.11 4.81 -11.82
N ILE A 68 -14.29 5.19 -11.34
CA ILE A 68 -14.45 6.37 -10.48
C ILE A 68 -14.67 5.98 -9.01
N LYS A 69 -15.35 4.87 -8.75
CA LYS A 69 -15.72 4.49 -7.37
C LYS A 69 -14.89 3.32 -6.86
N VAL A 70 -14.95 2.20 -7.58
CA VAL A 70 -14.42 0.93 -7.09
C VAL A 70 -12.90 0.94 -7.10
N SER A 71 -12.26 1.40 -8.19
CA SER A 71 -10.80 1.49 -8.29
C SER A 71 -10.19 2.37 -7.20
N LEU A 72 -10.72 3.58 -7.00
CA LEU A 72 -10.25 4.54 -6.00
C LEU A 72 -10.41 4.01 -4.57
N HIS A 73 -11.54 3.35 -4.29
CA HIS A 73 -11.79 2.76 -2.99
C HIS A 73 -10.84 1.59 -2.72
N LEU A 74 -10.70 0.65 -3.67
CA LEU A 74 -9.77 -0.47 -3.57
C LEU A 74 -8.32 0.00 -3.41
N GLU A 75 -7.91 1.00 -4.17
CA GLU A 75 -6.56 1.55 -4.04
C GLU A 75 -6.32 2.11 -2.63
N THR A 76 -7.29 2.85 -2.08
CA THR A 76 -7.19 3.41 -0.72
C THR A 76 -7.11 2.30 0.33
N GLU A 77 -7.99 1.31 0.25
CA GLU A 77 -8.04 0.17 1.18
C GLU A 77 -6.76 -0.66 1.11
N LEU A 78 -6.30 -1.01 -0.10
CA LEU A 78 -5.09 -1.80 -0.31
C LEU A 78 -3.84 -1.06 0.17
N MET A 79 -3.75 0.25 -0.08
CA MET A 79 -2.66 1.08 0.44
C MET A 79 -2.68 1.14 1.97
N SER A 80 -3.86 1.29 2.58
CA SER A 80 -4.00 1.30 4.04
C SER A 80 -3.58 -0.04 4.65
N ALA A 81 -4.07 -1.15 4.11
CA ALA A 81 -3.74 -2.50 4.57
C ALA A 81 -2.24 -2.82 4.39
N LEU A 82 -1.64 -2.39 3.27
CA LEU A 82 -0.20 -2.56 3.04
C LEU A 82 0.62 -1.76 4.06
N ARG A 83 0.18 -0.54 4.37
CA ARG A 83 0.81 0.32 5.37
C ARG A 83 0.75 -0.31 6.76
N GLU A 84 -0.43 -0.76 7.18
CA GLU A 84 -0.64 -1.36 8.50
C GLU A 84 0.24 -2.61 8.69
N LYS A 85 0.28 -3.50 7.70
CA LYS A 85 1.18 -4.67 7.73
C LYS A 85 2.66 -4.30 7.79
N ALA A 86 3.07 -3.27 7.05
CA ALA A 86 4.46 -2.81 7.06
C ALA A 86 4.85 -2.17 8.41
N GLU A 87 3.93 -1.43 9.04
CA GLU A 87 4.11 -0.86 10.38
C GLU A 87 4.18 -1.97 11.44
N GLU A 88 3.32 -2.98 11.38
CA GLU A 88 3.33 -4.12 12.31
C GLU A 88 4.66 -4.89 12.26
N GLU A 89 5.16 -5.21 11.05
CA GLU A 89 6.43 -5.91 10.88
C GLU A 89 7.62 -5.05 11.39
N ALA A 90 7.57 -3.74 11.17
CA ALA A 90 8.60 -2.83 11.70
C ALA A 90 8.58 -2.81 13.24
N ILE A 91 7.40 -2.74 13.86
CA ILE A 91 7.23 -2.76 15.31
C ILE A 91 7.79 -4.06 15.91
N ASP A 92 7.52 -5.22 15.31
CA ASP A 92 8.06 -6.50 15.79
C ASP A 92 9.60 -6.52 15.78
N VAL A 93 10.21 -6.03 14.69
CA VAL A 93 11.67 -5.91 14.61
C VAL A 93 12.22 -4.96 15.67
N PHE A 94 11.57 -3.82 15.90
CA PHE A 94 11.98 -2.88 16.96
C PHE A 94 11.82 -3.48 18.35
N ALA A 95 10.72 -4.18 18.62
CA ALA A 95 10.46 -4.83 19.89
C ALA A 95 11.53 -5.89 20.19
N ARG A 96 11.85 -6.75 19.21
CA ARG A 96 12.89 -7.77 19.34
C ARG A 96 14.27 -7.17 19.62
N ASN A 97 14.63 -6.09 18.91
CA ASN A 97 15.89 -5.38 19.15
C ASN A 97 15.93 -4.74 20.53
N LEU A 98 14.82 -4.15 20.99
CA LEU A 98 14.73 -3.55 22.32
C LEU A 98 14.87 -4.61 23.42
N THR A 99 14.19 -5.75 23.28
CA THR A 99 14.33 -6.87 24.23
C THR A 99 15.77 -7.38 24.28
N ALA A 100 16.43 -7.52 23.13
CA ALA A 100 17.83 -7.94 23.07
C ALA A 100 18.78 -6.94 23.77
N LEU A 101 18.53 -5.63 23.61
CA LEU A 101 19.30 -4.59 24.31
C LEU A 101 19.05 -4.59 25.82
N LEU A 102 17.81 -4.78 26.27
CA LEU A 102 17.46 -4.82 27.69
C LEU A 102 17.94 -6.10 28.39
N MET A 103 18.00 -7.21 27.65
CA MET A 103 18.56 -8.48 28.14
C MET A 103 20.08 -8.56 28.00
N ALA A 104 20.73 -7.51 27.47
CA ALA A 104 22.18 -7.47 27.39
C ALA A 104 22.77 -7.55 28.81
N ALA A 105 23.75 -8.44 28.98
CA ALA A 105 24.36 -8.66 30.27
C ALA A 105 24.93 -7.34 30.83
N PRO A 106 24.62 -6.98 32.09
CA PRO A 106 25.13 -5.76 32.67
C PRO A 106 26.65 -5.83 32.79
N ALA A 107 27.35 -4.72 32.51
CA ALA A 107 28.81 -4.64 32.56
C ALA A 107 29.41 -4.82 33.97
N GLY A 108 28.56 -5.00 34.99
CA GLY A 108 28.94 -5.16 36.39
C GLY A 108 29.49 -3.88 37.01
N SER A 109 30.06 -3.99 38.22
CA SER A 109 30.69 -2.88 38.93
C SER A 109 32.12 -2.61 38.43
N LYS A 110 32.26 -2.25 37.15
CA LYS A 110 33.54 -1.83 36.54
C LYS A 110 33.53 -0.33 36.27
N ILE A 111 34.68 0.32 36.46
CA ILE A 111 34.87 1.72 36.06
C ILE A 111 34.77 1.77 34.53
N LEU A 112 33.74 2.45 34.02
CA LEU A 112 33.44 2.55 32.59
C LEU A 112 33.54 4.02 32.14
N TRP A 113 34.26 4.29 31.05
CA TRP A 113 34.32 5.63 30.47
C TRP A 113 33.36 5.73 29.28
N GLY A 114 32.29 6.51 29.42
CA GLY A 114 31.30 6.71 28.35
C GLY A 114 31.78 7.74 27.33
N LEU A 115 32.16 7.28 26.14
CA LEU A 115 32.55 8.13 25.01
C LEU A 115 31.42 8.17 23.97
N THR A 116 30.83 9.35 23.76
CA THR A 116 29.86 9.56 22.68
C THR A 116 30.58 10.06 21.45
N ARG A 117 30.53 9.32 20.32
CA ARG A 117 30.99 9.87 19.03
C ARG A 117 29.93 10.81 18.48
N GLY A 118 30.15 12.12 18.62
CA GLY A 118 29.41 13.17 17.93
C GLY A 118 30.38 14.10 17.20
N TYR A 119 30.03 14.53 15.99
CA TYR A 119 30.72 15.65 15.33
C TYR A 119 30.24 16.98 15.93
N ALA A 120 31.15 17.94 16.07
CA ALA A 120 30.88 19.23 16.70
C ALA A 120 29.82 20.05 15.91
N PRO A 121 28.95 20.82 16.60
CA PRO A 121 28.15 21.83 15.92
C PRO A 121 29.09 22.90 15.36
N ALA A 122 28.90 23.22 14.07
CA ALA A 122 29.56 24.34 13.39
C ALA A 122 29.08 25.69 13.93
#